data_AF-A0AA51DEI8-F1
#
_entry.id   AF-A0AA51DEI8-F1
#
_cell.length_a   1.000
_cell.length_b   1.000
_cell.length_c   1.000
_cell.angle_alpha   90.00
_cell.angle_beta   90.00
_cell.angle_gamma   90.00
#
_symmetry.space_group_name_H-M   'P 1'
#
loop_
_entity.id
_entity.type
_entity.pdbx_description
1 polymer ?
#
loop_
_entity_poly.entity_id
_entity_poly.type
_entity_poly.pdbx_seq_one_letter_code
_entity_poly.pdbx_strand_id
1 'polypeptide(L)'
;MIIDTVVSIAIKNSMAQYDMKKIYIFNFKDIPKLFNNVDIKYIENNKINLRIKCPICGEYHCYEYKINSLIEGTMMIGGCEKIGLPIIFLGKSEKVEGKVNKYKEINKKIYAMF
;
A
#
# COMPACT_ATOMS: atom_id res chain seq x y z
N MET A 1 19.26 12.28 -16.34
CA MET A 1 19.00 11.05 -15.56
C MET A 1 17.51 10.76 -15.66
N ILE A 2 17.09 9.61 -16.18
CA ILE A 2 15.67 9.23 -16.25
C ILE A 2 15.31 8.61 -14.90
N ILE A 3 14.45 9.28 -14.14
CA ILE A 3 13.93 8.75 -12.88
C ILE A 3 12.67 7.95 -13.22
N ASP A 4 12.62 6.68 -12.83
CA ASP A 4 11.39 5.91 -12.88
C ASP A 4 10.44 6.42 -11.80
N THR A 5 9.35 7.02 -12.24
CA THR A 5 8.34 7.64 -11.37
C THR A 5 7.09 6.79 -11.23
N VAL A 6 7.07 5.61 -11.87
CA VAL A 6 5.98 4.65 -11.74
C VAL A 6 6.22 3.79 -10.51
N VAL A 7 5.25 3.81 -9.60
CA VAL A 7 5.23 2.96 -8.42
C VAL A 7 3.94 2.16 -8.39
N SER A 8 3.96 1.05 -7.68
CA SER A 8 2.74 0.32 -7.36
C SER A 8 2.36 0.56 -5.92
N ILE A 9 1.05 0.68 -5.71
CA ILE A 9 0.42 0.67 -4.40
C ILE A 9 -0.49 -0.55 -4.31
N ALA A 10 -0.41 -1.27 -3.19
CA ALA A 10 -1.30 -2.38 -2.88
C ALA A 10 -1.92 -2.16 -1.50
N ILE A 11 -3.24 -2.21 -1.40
CA ILE A 11 -3.98 -1.95 -0.15
C ILE A 11 -4.91 -3.13 0.12
N LYS A 12 -5.01 -3.53 1.39
CA LYS A 12 -5.97 -4.57 1.80
C LYS A 12 -7.42 -4.09 1.61
N ASN A 13 -8.23 -4.96 1.03
CA ASN A 13 -9.67 -4.81 0.91
C ASN A 13 -10.43 -5.57 2.01
N SER A 14 -11.76 -5.45 2.00
CA SER A 14 -12.65 -6.11 2.97
C SER A 14 -12.55 -7.63 2.98
N MET A 15 -12.08 -8.24 1.88
CA MET A 15 -11.83 -9.68 1.77
C MET A 15 -10.43 -10.07 2.25
N ALA A 16 -9.71 -9.16 2.92
CA ALA A 16 -8.33 -9.30 3.37
C ALA A 16 -7.30 -9.58 2.24
N GLN A 17 -7.70 -9.42 0.98
CA GLN A 17 -6.86 -9.49 -0.21
C GLN A 17 -6.26 -8.12 -0.54
N TYR A 18 -5.24 -8.07 -1.40
CA TYR A 18 -4.64 -6.81 -1.84
C TYR A 18 -5.16 -6.39 -3.21
N ASP A 19 -5.75 -5.20 -3.26
CA ASP A 19 -6.02 -4.49 -4.51
C ASP A 19 -4.77 -3.70 -4.89
N MET A 20 -4.23 -3.94 -6.08
CA MET A 20 -2.99 -3.33 -6.54
C MET A 20 -3.24 -2.41 -7.74
N LYS A 21 -2.63 -1.23 -7.72
CA LYS A 21 -2.68 -0.23 -8.81
C LYS A 21 -1.29 0.34 -9.06
N LYS A 22 -0.98 0.59 -10.33
CA LYS A 22 0.19 1.38 -10.74
C LYS A 22 -0.20 2.85 -10.77
N ILE A 23 0.67 3.69 -10.24
CA ILE A 23 0.46 5.14 -10.16
C ILE A 23 1.80 5.86 -10.40
N TYR A 24 1.71 7.10 -10.86
CA TYR A 24 2.87 7.99 -10.90
C TYR A 24 3.04 8.66 -9.54
N ILE A 25 4.28 8.85 -9.09
CA ILE A 25 4.59 9.54 -7.82
C ILE A 25 3.93 10.93 -7.75
N PHE A 26 3.79 11.61 -8.89
CA PHE A 26 3.16 12.93 -8.97
C PHE A 26 1.63 12.89 -8.83
N ASN A 27 0.99 11.76 -9.18
CA ASN A 27 -0.47 11.57 -9.11
C ASN A 27 -0.92 11.01 -7.77
N PHE A 28 -0.08 11.21 -6.76
CA PHE A 28 -0.28 10.68 -5.43
C PHE A 28 -1.55 11.21 -4.78
N LYS A 29 -1.96 12.44 -5.10
CA LYS A 29 -3.22 13.05 -4.64
C LYS A 29 -4.47 12.28 -5.11
N ASP A 30 -4.37 11.45 -6.15
CA ASP A 30 -5.50 10.69 -6.68
C ASP A 30 -5.71 9.32 -6.02
N ILE A 31 -4.82 8.88 -5.11
CA ILE A 31 -4.94 7.58 -4.42
C ILE A 31 -6.32 7.38 -3.75
N PRO A 32 -6.91 8.35 -3.04
CA PRO A 32 -8.25 8.20 -2.47
C PRO A 32 -9.34 7.88 -3.52
N LYS A 33 -9.16 8.33 -4.77
CA LYS A 33 -10.10 8.03 -5.87
C LYS A 33 -9.94 6.61 -6.41
N LEU A 34 -8.80 5.97 -6.15
CA LEU A 34 -8.47 4.63 -6.65
C LEU A 34 -8.90 3.52 -5.70
N PHE A 35 -9.18 3.84 -4.43
CA PHE A 35 -9.45 2.87 -3.38
C PHE A 35 -10.57 3.36 -2.45
N ASN A 36 -11.61 2.54 -2.29
CA ASN A 36 -12.77 2.89 -1.45
C ASN A 36 -12.46 2.94 0.06
N ASN A 37 -11.33 2.39 0.50
CA ASN A 37 -10.96 2.29 1.91
C ASN A 37 -9.93 3.35 2.35
N VAL A 38 -9.67 4.35 1.50
CA VAL A 38 -8.66 5.39 1.73
C VAL A 38 -9.33 6.75 1.74
N ASP A 39 -9.45 7.35 2.92
CA ASP A 39 -10.22 8.60 3.05
C ASP A 39 -9.38 9.85 2.78
N ILE A 40 -8.10 9.87 3.19
CA ILE A 40 -7.33 11.12 3.13
C ILE A 40 -5.87 10.88 2.77
N LYS A 41 -5.41 11.62 1.76
CA LYS A 41 -4.00 11.84 1.50
C LYS A 41 -3.69 13.32 1.38
N TYR A 42 -2.74 13.80 2.17
CA TYR A 42 -2.12 15.11 1.96
C TYR A 42 -0.62 14.94 1.70
N ILE A 43 -0.12 15.78 0.79
CA ILE A 43 1.31 15.89 0.46
C ILE A 43 1.78 17.20 1.06
N GLU A 44 2.69 17.13 2.02
CA GLU A 44 3.27 18.30 2.69
C GLU A 44 4.77 18.07 2.87
N ASN A 45 5.61 19.07 2.58
CA ASN A 45 7.05 19.02 2.83
C ASN A 45 7.75 17.72 2.36
N ASN A 46 7.45 17.27 1.14
CA ASN A 46 8.00 16.04 0.55
C ASN A 46 7.62 14.73 1.27
N LYS A 47 6.55 14.78 2.08
CA LYS A 47 5.96 13.65 2.79
C LYS A 47 4.56 13.37 2.28
N ILE A 48 4.16 12.12 2.43
CA ILE A 48 2.85 11.58 2.13
C ILE A 48 2.26 11.11 3.43
N ASN A 49 1.10 11.67 3.78
CA ASN A 49 0.30 11.17 4.88
C ASN A 49 -0.88 10.40 4.31
N LEU A 50 -1.04 9.14 4.72
CA LEU A 50 -2.12 8.26 4.29
C LEU A 50 -2.96 7.86 5.50
N ARG A 51 -4.26 8.17 5.46
CA ARG A 51 -5.24 7.66 6.41
C ARG A 51 -6.07 6.56 5.75
N ILE A 52 -5.99 5.35 6.27
CA ILE A 52 -6.61 4.15 5.69
C ILE A 52 -7.50 3.50 6.75
N LYS A 53 -8.75 3.16 6.38
CA LYS A 53 -9.61 2.34 7.23
C LYS A 53 -9.16 0.88 7.13
N CYS A 54 -8.76 0.29 8.25
CA CYS A 54 -8.35 -1.11 8.29
C CYS A 54 -9.55 -2.03 8.05
N PRO A 55 -9.51 -2.91 7.05
CA PRO A 55 -10.58 -3.90 6.86
C PRO A 55 -10.54 -5.03 7.91
N ILE A 56 -9.47 -5.14 8.70
CA ILE A 56 -9.27 -6.24 9.67
C ILE A 56 -9.70 -5.83 11.08
N CYS A 57 -9.21 -4.69 11.58
CA CYS A 57 -9.54 -4.21 12.93
C CYS A 57 -10.65 -3.16 12.96
N GLY A 58 -11.08 -2.64 11.81
CA GLY A 58 -12.13 -1.61 11.69
C GLY A 58 -11.68 -0.17 11.96
N GLU A 59 -10.50 0.03 12.55
CA GLU A 59 -9.95 1.36 12.91
C GLU A 59 -9.28 2.07 11.74
N TYR A 60 -9.08 3.37 11.88
CA TYR A 60 -8.24 4.16 10.98
C TYR A 60 -6.76 4.12 11.40
N HIS A 61 -5.87 3.85 10.44
CA HIS A 61 -4.43 3.98 10.64
C HIS A 61 -3.85 5.10 9.79
N CYS A 62 -2.92 5.84 10.37
CA CYS A 62 -2.21 6.94 9.73
C CYS A 62 -0.77 6.53 9.46
N TYR A 63 -0.30 6.72 8.23
CA TYR A 63 1.08 6.44 7.84
C TYR A 63 1.71 7.67 7.23
N GLU A 64 2.92 8.00 7.66
CA GLU A 64 3.74 9.07 7.08
C GLU A 64 4.92 8.48 6.32
N TYR A 65 5.14 8.94 5.09
CA TYR A 65 6.18 8.43 4.21
C TYR A 65 6.90 9.55 3.45
N LYS A 66 8.23 9.50 3.35
CA LYS A 66 9.01 10.45 2.55
C LYS A 66 9.01 10.05 1.07
N ILE A 67 8.60 10.94 0.17
CA ILE A 67 8.59 10.66 -1.28
C ILE A 67 9.99 10.25 -1.78
N ASN A 68 11.06 10.90 -1.29
CA ASN A 68 12.43 10.56 -1.67
C ASN A 68 12.77 9.08 -1.46
N SER A 69 12.26 8.45 -0.41
CA SER A 69 12.52 7.03 -0.15
C SER A 69 11.95 6.13 -1.25
N LEU A 70 10.86 6.54 -1.92
CA LEU A 70 10.32 5.83 -3.09
C LEU A 70 11.20 6.00 -4.32
N ILE A 71 11.73 7.21 -4.53
CA ILE A 71 12.67 7.52 -5.62
C ILE A 71 13.95 6.70 -5.46
N GLU A 72 14.44 6.55 -4.23
CA GLU A 72 15.58 5.70 -3.86
C GLU A 72 15.28 4.19 -3.98
N GLY A 73 14.03 3.81 -4.29
CA GLY A 73 13.62 2.42 -4.51
C GLY A 73 13.34 1.63 -3.24
N THR A 74 13.18 2.31 -2.10
CA THR A 74 12.71 1.72 -0.85
C THR A 74 11.23 1.37 -0.97
N MET A 75 10.86 0.19 -0.47
CA MET A 75 9.47 -0.21 -0.37
C MET A 75 8.94 0.16 1.02
N MET A 76 7.83 0.87 1.04
CA MET A 76 7.12 1.27 2.24
C MET A 76 6.06 0.24 2.57
N ILE A 77 5.94 -0.05 3.87
CA ILE A 77 5.00 -1.03 4.40
C ILE A 77 4.30 -0.38 5.59
N GLY A 78 2.97 -0.30 5.52
CA GLY A 78 2.13 0.15 6.62
C GLY A 78 1.32 -1.00 7.15
N GLY A 79 1.35 -1.22 8.46
CA GLY A 79 0.65 -2.30 9.13
C GLY A 79 -0.40 -1.83 10.12
N CYS A 80 -1.32 -2.74 10.46
CA CYS A 80 -2.26 -2.56 11.56
C CYS A 80 -1.50 -2.57 12.88
N GLU A 81 -1.57 -1.50 13.67
CA GLU A 81 -0.90 -1.43 14.97
C GLU A 81 -1.43 -2.45 15.98
N LYS A 82 -2.72 -2.83 15.87
CA LYS A 82 -3.36 -3.81 16.75
C LYS A 82 -2.95 -5.27 16.46
N ILE A 83 -2.78 -5.61 15.18
CA ILE A 83 -2.67 -7.02 14.72
C ILE A 83 -1.27 -7.31 14.13
N GLY A 84 -0.48 -6.27 13.83
CA GLY A 84 0.84 -6.40 13.21
C GLY A 84 0.80 -6.81 11.73
N LEU A 85 -0.39 -6.92 11.11
CA LEU A 85 -0.54 -7.34 9.72
C LEU A 85 -0.37 -6.16 8.75
N PRO A 86 0.35 -6.34 7.61
CA PRO A 86 0.48 -5.30 6.61
C PRO A 86 -0.86 -4.96 5.96
N ILE A 87 -1.20 -3.68 5.94
CA ILE A 87 -2.40 -3.12 5.29
C ILE A 87 -2.02 -2.54 3.92
N ILE A 88 -0.85 -1.93 3.80
CA ILE A 88 -0.41 -1.23 2.60
C ILE A 88 1.03 -1.58 2.23
N PHE A 89 1.26 -1.74 0.93
CA PHE A 89 2.58 -1.75 0.31
C PHE A 89 2.66 -0.63 -0.74
N LEU A 90 3.77 0.11 -0.76
CA LEU A 90 4.03 1.16 -1.76
C LEU A 90 5.50 1.13 -2.17
N GLY A 91 5.79 1.13 -3.46
CA GLY A 91 7.18 1.12 -3.95
C GLY A 91 7.32 0.66 -5.39
N LYS A 92 8.53 0.24 -5.78
CA LYS A 92 8.78 -0.33 -7.11
C LYS A 92 7.84 -1.51 -7.39
N SER A 93 7.26 -1.51 -8.59
CA SER A 93 6.18 -2.43 -8.97
C SER A 93 6.53 -3.90 -8.74
N GLU A 94 7.73 -4.33 -9.16
CA GLU A 94 8.20 -5.70 -9.01
C GLU A 94 8.29 -6.16 -7.54
N LYS A 95 8.74 -5.26 -6.65
CA LYS A 95 8.86 -5.56 -5.21
C LYS A 95 7.48 -5.69 -4.56
N VAL A 96 6.56 -4.79 -4.91
CA VAL A 96 5.20 -4.79 -4.38
C VAL A 96 4.45 -6.04 -4.86
N GLU A 97 4.54 -6.35 -6.15
CA GLU A 97 3.93 -7.52 -6.75
C GLU A 97 4.46 -8.81 -6.13
N GLY A 98 5.78 -8.94 -5.94
CA GLY A 98 6.38 -10.09 -5.26
C GLY A 98 5.84 -10.31 -3.84
N LYS A 99 5.62 -9.23 -3.07
CA LYS A 99 5.00 -9.33 -1.73
C LYS A 99 3.54 -9.76 -1.81
N VAL A 100 2.75 -9.15 -2.69
CA VAL A 100 1.33 -9.49 -2.87
C VAL A 100 1.16 -10.94 -3.31
N ASN A 101 1.97 -11.41 -4.26
CA ASN A 101 1.92 -12.78 -4.76
C ASN A 101 2.28 -13.80 -3.67
N LYS A 102 3.32 -13.53 -2.87
CA LYS A 102 3.66 -14.38 -1.71
C LYS A 102 2.49 -14.49 -0.72
N TYR A 103 1.78 -13.39 -0.47
CA TYR A 103 0.56 -13.42 0.37
C TYR A 103 -0.56 -14.24 -0.27
N LYS A 104 -0.80 -14.10 -1.58
CA LYS A 104 -1.80 -14.89 -2.31
C LYS A 104 -1.48 -16.39 -2.26
N GLU A 105 -0.23 -16.77 -2.42
CA GLU A 105 0.21 -18.17 -2.34
C GLU A 105 -0.02 -18.76 -0.94
N ILE A 106 0.34 -18.02 0.11
CA ILE A 106 0.09 -18.46 1.50
C ILE A 106 -1.41 -18.65 1.73
N ASN A 107 -2.24 -17.68 1.33
CA ASN A 107 -3.69 -17.81 1.47
C ASN A 107 -4.23 -19.01 0.68
N LYS A 108 -3.81 -19.20 -0.57
CA LYS A 108 -4.22 -20.38 -1.36
C LYS A 108 -3.87 -21.69 -0.66
N LYS A 109 -2.69 -21.80 -0.07
CA LYS A 109 -2.28 -23.00 0.68
C LYS A 109 -3.14 -23.23 1.91
N ILE A 110 -3.46 -22.17 2.67
CA ILE A 110 -4.34 -22.26 3.83
C ILE A 110 -5.74 -22.70 3.41
N TYR A 111 -6.32 -22.07 2.39
CA TYR A 111 -7.66 -22.43 1.91
C TYR A 111 -7.73 -23.80 1.24
N ALA A 112 -6.64 -24.31 0.66
CA ALA A 112 -6.58 -25.68 0.12
C ALA A 112 -6.39 -26.76 1.21
N MET A 113 -6.12 -26.37 2.46
CA MET A 113 -6.07 -27.29 3.60
C MET A 113 -7.43 -27.50 4.27
N PHE A 114 -8.44 -26.68 3.91
CA PHE A 114 -9.84 -26.82 4.34
C PHE A 114 -10.69 -27.32 3.18
#